data_AF-A0AA90ZC80-F1
#
_entry.id   AF-A0AA90ZC80-F1
#
_cell.length_a   1.000
_cell.length_b   1.000
_cell.length_c   1.000
_cell.angle_alpha   90.00
_cell.angle_beta   90.00
_cell.angle_gamma   90.00
#
_symmetry.space_group_name_H-M   'P 1'
#
loop_
_entity.id
_entity.type
_entity.pdbx_description
1 polymer ?
#
loop_
_entity_poly.entity_id
_entity_poly.type
_entity_poly.pdbx_seq_one_letter_code
_entity_poly.pdbx_strand_id
1 'polypeptide(L)'
;MEGSQVSPSVFIASIVSNYFSIFENYGIDKKGIPVKIRPTPEEIISYKEWLQVFIKTSVLQTAEGLTVDAVDLLYHEALRTSMVPPYGLLNPSLLKVLNVFNMNELKDIFGESIAEKIFRTEYQVEQ
;
A
#
# COMPACT_ATOMS: atom_id res chain seq x y z
N MET A 1 -9.58 15.92 20.24
CA MET A 1 -9.36 16.09 18.79
C MET A 1 -10.15 14.99 18.13
N GLU A 2 -11.27 15.32 17.47
CA GLU A 2 -12.05 14.34 16.71
C GLU A 2 -11.18 13.89 15.53
N GLY A 3 -10.72 12.63 15.56
CA GLY A 3 -10.06 12.04 14.41
C GLY A 3 -11.06 11.97 13.27
N SER A 4 -10.74 12.56 12.12
CA SER A 4 -11.56 12.45 10.93
C SER A 4 -11.83 10.97 10.65
N GLN A 5 -13.09 10.56 10.70
CA GLN A 5 -13.50 9.19 10.41
C GLN A 5 -13.32 8.95 8.91
N VAL A 6 -12.44 8.01 8.55
CA VAL A 6 -12.17 7.67 7.14
C VAL A 6 -12.74 6.29 6.86
N SER A 7 -13.46 6.15 5.75
CA SER A 7 -13.94 4.83 5.34
C SER A 7 -12.77 3.97 4.84
N PRO A 8 -12.83 2.63 5.02
CA PRO A 8 -11.81 1.70 4.53
C PRO A 8 -11.44 1.89 3.05
N SER A 9 -12.43 2.15 2.19
CA SER A 9 -12.21 2.35 0.76
C SER A 9 -11.45 3.63 0.46
N VAL A 10 -11.78 4.74 1.13
CA VAL A 10 -11.06 6.02 0.99
C VAL A 10 -9.63 5.88 1.50
N PHE A 11 -9.45 5.21 2.64
CA PHE A 11 -8.14 4.95 3.22
C PHE A 11 -7.21 4.19 2.26
N ILE A 12 -7.68 3.08 1.69
CA ILE A 12 -6.91 2.30 0.71
C ILE A 12 -6.65 3.13 -0.55
N ALA A 13 -7.65 3.88 -1.04
CA ALA A 13 -7.48 4.73 -2.22
C ALA A 13 -6.43 5.83 -2.00
N SER A 14 -6.37 6.45 -0.82
CA SER A 14 -5.36 7.47 -0.49
C SER A 14 -3.94 6.90 -0.52
N ILE A 15 -3.75 5.69 0.02
CA ILE A 15 -2.45 5.00 0.04
C ILE A 15 -2.00 4.70 -1.39
N VAL A 16 -2.87 4.06 -2.17
CA VAL A 16 -2.56 3.70 -3.55
C VAL A 16 -2.31 4.94 -4.39
N SER A 17 -3.16 5.97 -4.29
CA SER A 17 -3.01 7.21 -5.06
C SER A 17 -1.68 7.91 -4.77
N ASN A 18 -1.27 7.98 -3.50
CA ASN A 18 -0.01 8.62 -3.14
C ASN A 18 1.19 7.84 -3.70
N TYR A 19 1.16 6.50 -3.59
CA TYR A 19 2.18 5.65 -4.22
C TYR A 19 2.31 5.89 -5.72
N PHE A 20 1.20 5.88 -6.47
CA PHE A 20 1.27 6.09 -7.93
C PHE A 20 1.85 7.46 -8.28
N SER A 21 1.55 8.50 -7.49
CA SER A 21 2.07 9.85 -7.74
C SER A 21 3.60 9.95 -7.62
N ILE A 22 4.21 9.07 -6.82
CA ILE A 22 5.66 9.07 -6.55
C ILE A 22 6.38 8.01 -7.38
N PHE A 23 5.87 6.78 -7.41
CA PHE A 23 6.57 5.60 -7.95
C PHE A 23 6.19 5.26 -9.39
N GLU A 24 5.06 5.77 -9.89
CA GLU A 24 4.58 5.55 -11.26
C GLU A 24 4.48 6.87 -12.02
N ASN A 25 5.49 7.72 -11.83
CA ASN A 25 5.64 8.98 -12.56
C ASN A 25 6.38 8.76 -13.89
N TYR A 26 5.87 9.37 -14.96
CA TYR A 26 6.42 9.28 -16.31
C TYR A 26 6.72 10.68 -16.85
N GLY A 27 7.94 10.89 -17.33
CA GLY A 27 8.35 12.08 -18.04
C GLY A 27 8.41 11.86 -19.55
N ILE A 28 8.77 12.89 -20.29
CA ILE A 28 9.01 12.82 -21.74
C ILE A 28 10.49 13.12 -21.98
N ASP A 29 11.17 12.24 -22.72
CA ASP A 29 12.57 12.48 -23.11
C ASP A 29 12.69 13.51 -24.25
N LYS A 30 13.93 13.84 -24.65
CA LYS A 30 14.19 14.81 -25.73
C LYS A 30 13.65 14.38 -27.11
N LYS A 31 13.21 13.12 -27.26
CA LYS A 31 12.65 12.54 -28.49
C LYS A 31 11.13 12.39 -28.41
N GLY A 32 10.48 12.82 -27.33
CA GLY A 32 9.04 12.68 -27.15
C GLY A 32 8.61 11.31 -26.60
N ILE A 33 9.54 10.49 -26.11
CA ILE A 33 9.26 9.13 -25.63
C ILE A 33 8.99 9.16 -24.12
N PRO A 34 7.91 8.52 -23.63
CA PRO A 34 7.66 8.37 -22.21
C PRO A 34 8.79 7.59 -21.52
N VAL A 35 9.35 8.17 -20.47
CA VAL A 35 10.38 7.54 -19.65
C VAL A 35 9.93 7.48 -18.21
N LYS A 36 10.08 6.31 -17.57
CA LYS A 36 9.77 6.15 -16.15
C LYS A 36 10.76 6.95 -15.32
N ILE A 37 10.25 7.89 -14.54
CA ILE A 37 11.06 8.64 -13.58
C ILE A 37 11.14 7.80 -12.32
N ARG A 38 12.37 7.48 -11.90
CA ARG A 38 12.57 6.79 -10.62
C ARG A 38 12.42 7.80 -9.49
N PRO A 39 11.71 7.46 -8.41
CA PRO A 39 11.66 8.32 -7.24
C PRO A 39 13.04 8.48 -6.63
N THR A 40 13.30 9.66 -6.09
CA THR A 40 14.51 9.97 -5.33
C THR A 40 14.51 9.26 -3.98
N PRO A 41 15.68 9.03 -3.36
CA PRO A 41 15.75 8.47 -2.01
C PRO A 41 14.92 9.24 -0.98
N GLU A 42 14.91 10.56 -1.07
CA GLU A 42 14.18 11.45 -0.16
C GLU A 42 12.66 11.30 -0.31
N GLU A 43 12.16 11.14 -1.55
CA GLU A 43 10.74 10.87 -1.82
C GLU A 43 10.32 9.50 -1.25
N ILE A 44 11.17 8.49 -1.38
CA ILE A 44 10.92 7.15 -0.83
C ILE A 44 10.84 7.21 0.70
N ILE A 45 11.80 7.87 1.36
CA ILE A 45 11.81 8.03 2.82
C ILE A 45 10.56 8.77 3.28
N SER A 46 10.25 9.91 2.66
CA SER A 46 9.08 10.74 2.99
C SER A 46 7.77 9.96 2.85
N TYR A 47 7.66 9.15 1.79
CA TYR A 47 6.50 8.28 1.59
C TYR A 47 6.36 7.22 2.69
N LYS A 48 7.46 6.57 3.10
CA LYS A 48 7.45 5.57 4.17
C LYS A 48 7.01 6.17 5.50
N GLU A 49 7.58 7.31 5.88
CA GLU A 49 7.23 8.02 7.11
C GLU A 49 5.77 8.45 7.09
N TRP A 50 5.32 9.03 5.98
CA TRP A 50 3.92 9.39 5.78
C TRP A 50 3.00 8.18 5.96
N LEU A 51 3.30 7.05 5.30
CA LEU A 51 2.43 5.87 5.37
C LEU A 51 2.38 5.31 6.80
N GLN A 52 3.51 5.24 7.50
CA GLN A 52 3.55 4.78 8.89
C GLN A 52 2.71 5.67 9.82
N VAL A 53 2.82 6.99 9.66
CA VAL A 53 2.01 7.95 10.43
C VAL A 53 0.54 7.82 10.06
N PHE A 54 0.22 7.73 8.77
CA PHE A 54 -1.14 7.62 8.27
C PHE A 54 -1.84 6.37 8.79
N ILE A 55 -1.15 5.21 8.79
CA ILE A 55 -1.68 3.97 9.36
C ILE A 55 -1.94 4.13 10.86
N LYS A 56 -0.94 4.62 11.61
CA LYS A 56 -1.03 4.72 13.09
C LYS A 56 -2.08 5.71 13.59
N THR A 57 -2.42 6.71 12.78
CA THR A 57 -3.34 7.79 13.18
C THR A 57 -4.73 7.68 12.58
N SER A 58 -4.94 6.75 11.63
CA SER A 58 -6.24 6.56 10.99
C SER A 58 -7.19 5.75 11.88
N VAL A 59 -8.37 6.32 12.14
CA VAL A 59 -9.49 5.62 12.75
C VAL A 59 -10.46 5.24 11.63
N LEU A 60 -10.52 3.95 11.31
CA LEU A 60 -11.32 3.45 10.20
C LEU A 60 -12.68 2.96 10.71
N GLN A 61 -13.76 3.44 10.10
CA GLN A 61 -15.11 2.97 10.40
C GLN A 61 -15.77 2.36 9.16
N THR A 62 -16.32 1.16 9.30
CA THR A 62 -17.10 0.52 8.24
C THR A 62 -18.47 1.17 8.06
N ALA A 63 -19.18 0.83 7.00
CA ALA A 63 -20.54 1.32 6.75
C ALA A 63 -21.53 0.92 7.87
N GLU A 64 -21.20 -0.16 8.60
CA GLU A 64 -21.94 -0.68 9.74
C GLU A 64 -21.53 -0.03 11.08
N GLY A 65 -20.61 0.94 11.06
CA GLY A 65 -20.14 1.65 12.26
C GLY A 65 -19.12 0.88 13.10
N LEU A 66 -18.55 -0.22 12.57
CA LEU A 66 -17.49 -0.97 13.25
C LEU A 66 -16.16 -0.24 13.09
N THR A 67 -15.39 -0.14 14.17
CA THR A 67 -14.02 0.37 14.10
C THR A 67 -13.08 -0.76 13.70
N VAL A 68 -12.25 -0.52 12.69
CA VAL A 68 -11.29 -1.49 12.15
C VAL A 68 -9.89 -0.92 12.29
N ASP A 69 -8.93 -1.77 12.68
CA ASP A 69 -7.53 -1.39 12.71
C ASP A 69 -6.98 -1.23 11.28
N ALA A 70 -6.24 -0.15 11.04
CA ALA A 70 -5.69 0.15 9.72
C ALA A 70 -4.64 -0.87 9.25
N VAL A 71 -3.85 -1.43 10.17
CA VAL A 71 -2.87 -2.49 9.91
C VAL A 71 -3.60 -3.77 9.49
N ASP A 72 -4.66 -4.14 10.22
CA ASP A 72 -5.46 -5.33 9.92
C ASP A 72 -6.17 -5.20 8.57
N LEU A 73 -6.73 -4.03 8.28
CA LEU A 73 -7.36 -3.77 6.99
C LEU A 73 -6.34 -3.87 5.85
N LEU A 74 -5.16 -3.25 6.00
CA LEU A 74 -4.13 -3.29 4.97
C LEU A 74 -3.66 -4.70 4.68
N TYR A 75 -3.41 -5.46 5.74
CA TYR A 75 -3.07 -6.86 5.63
C TYR A 75 -4.16 -7.65 4.90
N HIS A 76 -5.41 -7.50 5.33
CA HIS A 76 -6.55 -8.19 4.73
C HIS A 76 -6.66 -7.87 3.24
N GLU A 77 -6.66 -6.58 2.88
CA GLU A 77 -6.81 -6.14 1.49
C GLU A 77 -5.60 -6.50 0.61
N ALA A 78 -4.39 -6.52 1.16
CA ALA A 78 -3.18 -6.88 0.42
C ALA A 78 -3.18 -8.35 0.00
N LEU A 79 -3.75 -9.24 0.82
CA LEU A 79 -3.78 -10.68 0.56
C LEU A 79 -5.13 -11.18 0.03
N ARG A 80 -6.14 -10.31 -0.06
CA ARG A 80 -7.48 -10.70 -0.48
C ARG A 80 -7.47 -11.12 -1.95
N THR A 81 -7.94 -12.33 -2.21
CA THR A 81 -8.08 -12.88 -3.57
C THR A 81 -9.51 -12.77 -4.07
N SER A 82 -9.66 -12.60 -5.38
CA SER A 82 -10.92 -12.70 -6.10
C SER A 82 -11.44 -14.12 -6.03
N MET A 83 -12.72 -14.26 -5.72
CA MET A 83 -13.44 -15.54 -5.85
C MET A 83 -13.95 -15.78 -7.29
N VAL A 84 -13.77 -14.80 -8.18
CA VAL A 84 -14.14 -14.90 -9.60
C VAL A 84 -12.87 -15.15 -10.43
N PRO A 85 -12.84 -16.21 -11.27
CA PRO A 85 -11.72 -16.50 -12.16
C PRO A 85 -11.40 -15.32 -13.11
N PRO A 86 -10.11 -15.07 -13.42
CA PRO A 86 -8.92 -15.74 -12.88
C PRO A 86 -8.70 -15.35 -11.40
N TYR A 87 -8.52 -16.37 -10.54
CA TYR A 87 -8.29 -16.15 -9.11
C TYR A 87 -6.97 -15.38 -8.93
N GLY A 88 -7.06 -14.11 -8.56
CA GLY A 88 -5.93 -13.20 -8.38
C GLY A 88 -6.20 -12.21 -7.27
N LEU A 89 -5.18 -11.45 -6.85
CA LEU A 89 -5.33 -10.46 -5.80
C LEU A 89 -6.28 -9.33 -6.24
N LEU A 90 -7.13 -8.88 -5.33
CA LEU A 90 -8.06 -7.80 -5.62
C LEU A 90 -7.36 -6.43 -5.67
N ASN A 91 -6.27 -6.27 -4.93
CA ASN A 91 -5.51 -5.02 -4.92
C ASN A 91 -4.00 -5.27 -5.11
N PRO A 92 -3.57 -5.64 -6.33
CA PRO A 92 -2.16 -5.88 -6.63
C PRO A 92 -1.30 -4.60 -6.43
N SER A 93 -1.91 -3.42 -6.57
CA SER A 93 -1.24 -2.14 -6.32
C SER A 93 -0.86 -1.97 -4.85
N LEU A 94 -1.65 -2.53 -3.93
CA LEU A 94 -1.35 -2.46 -2.51
C LEU A 94 -0.13 -3.32 -2.13
N LEU A 95 0.12 -4.44 -2.83
CA LEU A 95 1.39 -5.14 -2.65
C LEU A 95 2.58 -4.29 -3.09
N LYS A 96 2.48 -3.60 -4.22
CA LYS A 96 3.54 -2.69 -4.68
C LYS A 96 3.86 -1.60 -3.65
N VAL A 97 2.82 -1.06 -3.02
CA VAL A 97 2.95 -0.11 -1.90
C VAL A 97 3.77 -0.72 -0.75
N LEU A 98 3.42 -1.94 -0.34
CA LEU A 98 4.07 -2.60 0.80
C LEU A 98 5.50 -3.03 0.48
N ASN A 99 5.82 -3.34 -0.77
CA ASN A 99 7.17 -3.71 -1.21
C ASN A 99 8.17 -2.54 -1.21
N VAL A 100 7.70 -1.31 -1.00
CA VAL A 100 8.59 -0.18 -0.72
C VAL A 100 9.35 -0.41 0.60
N PHE A 101 8.74 -1.15 1.53
CA PHE A 101 9.31 -1.47 2.83
C PHE A 101 10.17 -2.73 2.75
N ASN A 102 11.31 -2.70 3.43
CA ASN A 102 12.12 -3.88 3.63
C ASN A 102 11.48 -4.81 4.67
N MET A 103 11.99 -6.04 4.75
CA MET A 103 11.47 -7.06 5.67
C MET A 103 11.42 -6.57 7.13
N ASN A 104 12.45 -5.90 7.64
CA ASN A 104 12.47 -5.44 9.03
C ASN A 104 11.40 -4.38 9.28
N GLU A 105 11.24 -3.43 8.36
CA GLU A 105 10.19 -2.41 8.44
C GLU A 105 8.78 -3.03 8.40
N LEU A 106 8.57 -4.06 7.57
CA LEU A 106 7.30 -4.80 7.54
C LEU A 106 7.07 -5.57 8.85
N LYS A 107 8.11 -6.16 9.46
CA LYS A 107 8.01 -6.83 10.76
C LYS A 107 7.62 -5.86 11.86
N ASP A 108 8.15 -4.64 11.84
CA ASP A 108 7.82 -3.62 12.83
C ASP A 108 6.36 -3.13 12.71
N ILE A 109 5.79 -3.14 11.50
CA ILE A 109 4.42 -2.69 11.26
C ILE A 109 3.40 -3.80 11.48
N PHE A 110 3.65 -5.00 10.93
CA PHE A 110 2.67 -6.09 10.85
C PHE A 110 3.02 -7.30 11.72
N GLY A 111 4.22 -7.35 12.30
CA GLY A 111 4.75 -8.53 12.99
C GLY A 111 5.37 -9.56 12.04
N GLU A 112 6.15 -10.48 12.62
CA GLU A 112 7.02 -11.41 11.88
C GLU A 112 6.27 -12.32 10.91
N SER A 113 5.22 -13.00 11.38
CA SER A 113 4.47 -13.95 10.55
C SER A 113 3.79 -13.29 9.34
N ILE A 114 3.37 -12.04 9.49
CA ILE A 114 2.64 -11.31 8.44
C ILE A 114 3.60 -10.71 7.42
N ALA A 115 4.71 -10.13 7.89
CA ALA A 115 5.76 -9.59 7.02
C ALA A 115 6.27 -10.64 6.03
N GLU A 116 6.50 -11.88 6.50
CA GLU A 116 6.93 -12.98 5.64
C GLU A 116 5.90 -13.36 4.56
N LYS A 117 4.60 -13.29 4.88
CA LYS A 117 3.56 -13.60 3.90
C LYS A 117 3.51 -12.55 2.79
N ILE A 118 3.51 -11.26 3.16
CA ILE A 118 3.49 -10.15 2.21
C ILE A 118 4.69 -10.25 1.26
N PHE A 119 5.89 -10.46 1.81
CA PHE A 119 7.11 -10.57 1.03
C PHE A 119 7.13 -11.80 0.09
N ARG A 120 6.58 -12.95 0.54
CA ARG A 120 6.50 -14.15 -0.31
C ARG A 120 5.50 -14.02 -1.45
N THR A 121 4.42 -13.25 -1.27
CA THR A 121 3.40 -13.06 -2.31
C THR A 121 3.94 -12.27 -3.51
N GLU A 122 4.89 -11.35 -3.31
CA GLU A 122 5.58 -10.63 -4.40
C GLU A 122 6.21 -11.59 -5.43
N TYR A 123 6.91 -12.63 -4.95
CA TYR A 123 7.56 -13.62 -5.81
C TYR A 123 6.60 -14.45 -6.67
N GLN A 124 5.31 -14.47 -6.34
CA GLN A 124 4.28 -15.17 -7.13
C GLN A 124 3.59 -14.27 -8.16
N VAL A 125 3.69 -12.95 -8.03
CA VAL A 125 3.04 -11.98 -8.95
C VAL A 125 3.95 -11.61 -10.12
N GLU A 126 5.27 -11.82 -10.00
CA GLU A 126 6.26 -11.55 -11.05
C GLU A 126 6.60 -12.78 -11.94
N GLN A 127 5.89 -13.91 -11.80
CA GLN A 127 6.01 -15.10 -12.69
C GLN A 127 4.78 -15.26 -13.59
#